data_AF-A0A0D0BN60-F1
#
_entry.id   AF-A0A0D0BN60-F1
#
_cell.length_a   1.000
_cell.length_b   1.000
_cell.length_c   1.000
_cell.angle_alpha   90.00
_cell.angle_beta   90.00
_cell.angle_gamma   90.00
#
_symmetry.space_group_name_H-M   'P 1'
#
loop_
_entity.id
_entity.type
_entity.pdbx_description
1 polymer ?
#
loop_
_entity_poly.entity_id
_entity_poly.type
_entity_poly.pdbx_seq_one_letter_code
_entity_poly.pdbx_strand_id
1 'polypeptide(L)'
;MWLFFAKDGIELQTLEDFIKDLARNAPQLKDACIDKFGADVMSLKKSPWNQALIHKCTIRAQELVDVWPDGQFGEEPIDWLKLFNDKFYRIYKAIIDS
;
A
#
# COMPACT_ATOMS: atom_id res chain seq x y z
N MET A 1 5.21 7.20 -11.02
CA MET A 1 5.62 7.28 -9.59
C MET A 1 6.21 5.93 -9.19
N TRP A 2 7.54 5.76 -9.32
CA TRP A 2 8.27 4.50 -9.11
C TRP A 2 9.08 4.47 -7.79
N LEU A 3 8.91 5.48 -6.93
CA LEU A 3 9.79 5.77 -5.79
C LEU A 3 9.60 4.87 -4.54
N PHE A 4 8.65 3.93 -4.56
CA PHE A 4 8.34 3.08 -3.40
C PHE A 4 9.17 1.79 -3.30
N PHE A 5 9.79 1.33 -4.40
CA PHE A 5 10.47 0.03 -4.45
C PHE A 5 11.96 0.08 -4.08
N ALA A 6 12.60 1.25 -4.20
CA ALA A 6 14.04 1.40 -4.10
C ALA A 6 14.58 1.55 -2.67
N LYS A 7 13.73 1.76 -1.66
CA LYS A 7 14.16 1.82 -0.24
C LYS A 7 14.35 0.41 0.34
N ASP A 8 15.20 0.25 1.35
CA ASP A 8 15.59 -1.02 2.01
C ASP A 8 14.46 -1.75 2.78
N GLY A 9 13.20 -1.49 2.43
CA GLY A 9 12.04 -1.93 3.20
C GLY A 9 11.76 -0.97 4.34
N ILE A 10 10.83 -1.34 5.19
CA ILE A 10 10.53 -0.64 6.44
C ILE A 10 11.53 -1.04 7.53
N GLU A 11 11.77 -0.20 8.52
CA GLU A 11 12.55 -0.61 9.70
C GLU A 11 11.70 -1.47 10.64
N LEU A 12 12.29 -2.51 11.24
CA LEU A 12 11.60 -3.40 12.19
C LEU A 12 10.97 -2.61 13.35
N GLN A 13 11.66 -1.60 13.88
CA GLN A 13 11.14 -0.74 14.95
C GLN A 13 9.85 -0.03 14.54
N THR A 14 9.74 0.41 13.28
CA THR A 14 8.54 1.07 12.77
C THR A 14 7.37 0.09 12.69
N LEU A 15 7.62 -1.17 12.28
CA LEU A 15 6.61 -2.23 12.29
C LEU A 15 6.14 -2.54 13.71
N GLU A 16 7.06 -2.67 14.66
CA GLU A 16 6.72 -2.91 16.06
C GLU A 16 5.89 -1.77 16.65
N ASP A 17 6.27 -0.52 16.39
CA ASP A 17 5.56 0.64 16.88
C ASP A 17 4.19 0.78 16.23
N PHE A 18 4.05 0.42 14.95
CA PHE A 18 2.76 0.29 14.29
C PHE A 18 1.87 -0.76 14.95
N ILE A 19 2.40 -1.93 15.28
CA ILE A 19 1.64 -2.98 15.97
C ILE A 19 1.19 -2.52 17.37
N LYS A 20 1.99 -1.71 18.07
CA LYS A 20 1.64 -1.15 19.39
C LYS A 20 0.53 -0.10 19.33
N ASP A 21 0.52 0.75 18.30
CA ASP A 21 -0.51 1.78 18.09
C ASP A 21 -0.79 1.96 16.60
N LEU A 22 -1.80 1.21 16.14
CA LEU A 22 -2.19 1.15 14.72
C LEU A 22 -2.67 2.51 14.19
N ALA A 23 -3.24 3.37 15.03
CA ALA A 23 -3.79 4.65 14.57
C ALA A 23 -2.68 5.69 14.42
N ARG A 24 -1.81 5.79 15.43
CA ARG A 24 -0.76 6.81 15.49
C ARG A 24 0.39 6.54 14.52
N ASN A 25 0.76 5.28 14.37
CA ASN A 25 1.97 4.88 13.67
C ASN A 25 1.68 4.27 12.28
N ALA A 26 0.47 4.45 11.75
CA ALA A 26 0.09 3.96 10.43
C ALA A 26 0.92 4.58 9.29
N PRO A 27 1.16 3.84 8.18
CA PRO A 27 1.94 4.32 7.04
C PRO A 27 1.46 5.66 6.50
N GLN A 28 2.34 6.63 6.25
CA GLN A 28 1.97 7.86 5.56
C GLN A 28 2.33 7.78 4.07
N LEU A 29 1.37 7.97 3.17
CA LEU A 29 1.56 7.74 1.72
C LEU A 29 2.77 8.45 1.11
N LYS A 30 3.14 9.64 1.60
CA LYS A 30 4.28 10.42 1.10
C LYS A 30 5.64 9.73 1.29
N ASP A 31 5.80 8.99 2.39
CA ASP A 31 7.10 8.49 2.86
C ASP A 31 7.10 6.97 3.10
N ALA A 32 5.93 6.33 3.06
CA ALA A 32 5.75 4.92 3.35
C ALA A 32 6.54 4.05 2.38
N CYS A 33 7.19 3.02 2.92
CA CYS A 33 7.80 1.93 2.17
C CYS A 33 6.97 0.67 2.33
N ILE A 34 7.20 -0.31 1.44
CA ILE A 34 6.60 -1.64 1.55
C ILE A 34 7.33 -2.41 2.65
N ASP A 35 6.58 -3.16 3.45
CA ASP A 35 7.16 -4.23 4.25
C ASP A 35 7.58 -5.37 3.33
N LYS A 36 8.90 -5.65 3.32
CA LYS A 36 9.56 -6.61 2.44
C LYS A 36 9.99 -7.89 3.17
N PHE A 37 9.77 -8.03 4.49
CA PHE A 37 10.33 -9.13 5.27
C PHE A 37 9.48 -10.42 5.28
N GLY A 38 8.46 -10.50 4.43
CA GLY A 38 7.66 -11.71 4.27
C GLY A 38 8.44 -12.80 3.51
N ALA A 39 8.32 -14.05 3.96
CA ALA A 39 8.99 -15.20 3.33
C ALA A 39 8.40 -15.57 1.95
N ASP A 40 7.15 -15.15 1.69
CA ASP A 40 6.46 -15.37 0.42
C ASP A 40 5.47 -14.22 0.14
N VAL A 41 4.91 -14.24 -1.07
CA VAL A 41 3.93 -13.22 -1.51
C VAL A 41 2.71 -13.16 -0.58
N MET A 42 2.30 -14.30 -0.03
CA MET A 42 1.13 -14.37 0.87
C MET A 42 1.42 -13.74 2.22
N SER A 43 2.64 -13.87 2.72
CA SER A 43 3.14 -13.25 3.95
C SER A 43 3.22 -11.74 3.78
N LEU A 44 3.78 -11.26 2.65
CA LEU A 44 3.80 -9.84 2.30
C LEU A 44 2.38 -9.26 2.17
N LYS A 45 1.44 -10.02 1.58
CA LYS A 45 0.03 -9.62 1.47
C LYS A 45 -0.70 -9.59 2.83
N LYS A 46 -0.31 -10.48 3.76
CA LYS A 46 -0.89 -10.56 5.11
C LYS A 46 -0.25 -9.58 6.09
N SER A 47 0.86 -8.93 5.74
CA SER A 47 1.50 -7.92 6.58
C SER A 47 0.51 -6.81 6.95
N PRO A 48 0.29 -6.53 8.25
CA PRO A 48 -0.60 -5.46 8.70
C PRO A 48 -0.21 -4.09 8.11
N TRP A 49 1.09 -3.83 7.98
CA TRP A 49 1.60 -2.58 7.41
C TRP A 49 1.20 -2.42 5.95
N ASN A 50 1.42 -3.47 5.16
CA ASN A 50 1.09 -3.50 3.75
C ASN A 50 -0.43 -3.41 3.51
N GLN A 51 -1.25 -4.04 4.35
CA GLN A 51 -2.70 -3.90 4.30
C GLN A 51 -3.15 -2.47 4.62
N ALA A 52 -2.58 -1.85 5.65
CA ALA A 52 -2.86 -0.47 5.99
C ALA A 52 -2.46 0.51 4.86
N LEU A 53 -1.34 0.23 4.18
CA LEU A 53 -0.88 1.02 3.05
C LEU A 53 -1.85 0.91 1.85
N ILE A 54 -2.30 -0.30 1.50
CA ILE A 54 -3.31 -0.52 0.44
C ILE A 54 -4.61 0.21 0.78
N HIS A 55 -5.07 0.13 2.03
CA HIS A 55 -6.29 0.79 2.47
C HIS A 55 -6.17 2.33 2.35
N LYS A 56 -5.03 2.90 2.76
CA LYS A 56 -4.79 4.34 2.60
C LYS A 56 -4.70 4.78 1.14
N CYS A 57 -4.08 3.98 0.27
CA CYS A 57 -4.10 4.23 -1.17
C CYS A 57 -5.53 4.23 -1.73
N THR A 58 -6.36 3.29 -1.27
CA THR A 58 -7.76 3.16 -1.68
C THR A 58 -8.56 4.40 -1.29
N ILE A 59 -8.51 4.83 -0.02
CA ILE A 59 -9.18 6.05 0.45
C ILE A 59 -8.68 7.26 -0.34
N ARG A 60 -7.36 7.40 -0.48
CA ARG A 60 -6.79 8.56 -1.16
C ARG A 60 -7.19 8.65 -2.64
N ALA A 61 -7.30 7.50 -3.32
CA ALA A 61 -7.78 7.47 -4.69
C ALA A 61 -9.25 7.89 -4.78
N GLN A 62 -10.11 7.40 -3.87
CA GLN A 62 -11.51 7.83 -3.79
C GLN A 62 -11.63 9.34 -3.56
N GLU A 63 -10.94 9.87 -2.56
CA GLU A 63 -10.91 11.32 -2.28
C GLU A 63 -10.47 12.16 -3.49
N LEU A 64 -9.48 11.67 -4.25
CA LEU A 64 -8.98 12.38 -5.43
C LEU A 64 -9.99 12.38 -6.58
N VAL A 65 -10.73 11.28 -6.75
CA VAL A 65 -11.75 11.16 -7.80
C VAL A 65 -12.98 11.99 -7.46
N ASP A 66 -13.40 12.00 -6.18
CA ASP A 66 -14.58 12.74 -5.73
C ASP A 66 -14.44 14.26 -5.92
N VAL A 67 -13.22 14.78 -5.85
CA VAL A 67 -12.93 16.21 -6.07
C VAL A 67 -12.54 16.53 -7.52
N TRP A 68 -12.45 15.53 -8.40
CA TRP A 68 -12.01 15.75 -9.78
C TRP A 68 -13.19 16.17 -10.67
N PRO A 69 -13.12 17.33 -11.33
CA PRO A 69 -14.28 17.91 -12.02
C PRO A 69 -14.71 17.19 -13.30
N ASP A 70 -13.84 16.38 -13.93
CA ASP A 70 -13.97 16.07 -15.38
C ASP A 70 -14.20 14.60 -15.74
N GLY A 71 -14.78 13.77 -14.88
CA GLY A 71 -15.21 12.41 -15.26
C GLY A 71 -14.12 11.50 -15.88
N GLN A 72 -12.84 11.86 -15.73
CA GLN A 72 -11.70 11.19 -16.38
C GLN A 72 -11.52 9.74 -15.94
N PHE A 73 -12.14 9.39 -14.81
CA PHE A 73 -12.15 8.05 -14.25
C PHE A 73 -13.32 7.20 -14.77
N GLY A 74 -14.11 7.73 -15.71
CA GLY A 74 -15.33 7.11 -16.20
C GLY A 74 -16.50 7.29 -15.21
N GLU A 75 -17.69 6.95 -15.67
CA GLU A 75 -18.92 6.97 -14.84
C GLU A 75 -19.11 5.66 -14.05
N GLU A 76 -18.35 4.62 -14.40
CA GLU A 76 -18.44 3.33 -13.73
C GLU A 76 -17.71 3.33 -12.38
N PRO A 77 -18.28 2.69 -11.34
CA PRO A 77 -17.61 2.55 -10.05
C PRO A 77 -16.30 1.78 -10.19
N ILE A 78 -15.20 2.38 -9.75
CA ILE A 78 -13.88 1.72 -9.72
C ILE A 78 -13.70 0.99 -8.39
N ASP A 79 -13.40 -0.31 -8.46
CA ASP A 79 -12.93 -1.09 -7.31
C ASP A 79 -11.44 -0.80 -7.05
N TRP A 80 -11.20 0.33 -6.37
CA TRP A 80 -9.86 0.79 -5.99
C TRP A 80 -9.12 -0.23 -5.13
N LEU A 81 -9.84 -0.91 -4.22
CA LEU A 81 -9.24 -1.89 -3.32
C LEU A 81 -8.67 -3.06 -4.11
N LYS A 82 -9.45 -3.61 -5.05
CA LYS A 82 -8.99 -4.69 -5.93
C LYS A 82 -7.82 -4.23 -6.80
N LEU A 83 -7.92 -3.05 -7.41
CA LEU A 83 -6.87 -2.49 -8.25
C LEU A 83 -5.54 -2.34 -7.50
N PHE A 84 -5.56 -1.82 -6.27
CA PHE A 84 -4.35 -1.72 -5.45
C PHE A 84 -3.86 -3.10 -4.99
N ASN A 85 -4.75 -4.01 -4.59
CA ASN A 85 -4.35 -5.39 -4.25
C ASN A 85 -3.61 -6.06 -5.41
N ASP A 86 -4.11 -5.95 -6.64
CA ASP A 86 -3.49 -6.56 -7.82
C ASP A 86 -2.13 -5.92 -8.13
N LYS A 87 -2.01 -4.59 -7.99
CA LYS A 87 -0.73 -3.90 -8.17
C LYS A 87 0.30 -4.32 -7.12
N PHE A 88 -0.08 -4.32 -5.84
CA PHE A 88 0.78 -4.74 -4.74
C PHE A 88 1.19 -6.21 -4.86
N TYR A 89 0.29 -7.09 -5.32
CA TYR A 89 0.65 -8.49 -5.59
C TYR A 89 1.79 -8.62 -6.61
N ARG A 90 1.74 -7.87 -7.72
CA ARG A 90 2.82 -7.88 -8.73
C ARG A 90 4.15 -7.41 -8.14
N ILE A 91 4.08 -6.42 -7.26
CA ILE A 91 5.25 -5.88 -6.56
C ILE A 91 5.83 -6.92 -5.59
N TYR A 92 4.99 -7.56 -4.77
CA TYR A 92 5.43 -8.61 -3.85
C TYR A 92 6.08 -9.77 -4.60
N LYS A 93 5.51 -10.15 -5.74
CA LYS A 93 6.12 -11.17 -6.60
C LYS A 93 7.53 -10.76 -7.05
N ALA A 94 7.69 -9.52 -7.50
CA ALA A 94 9.01 -9.00 -7.89
C ALA A 94 10.02 -8.94 -6.73
N ILE A 95 9.56 -8.73 -5.48
CA ILE A 95 10.41 -8.76 -4.28
C ILE A 95 10.83 -10.19 -3.91
N ILE A 96 9.95 -11.17 -4.07
CA ILE A 96 10.25 -12.57 -3.73
C ILE A 96 11.11 -13.24 -4.80
N ASP A 97 10.93 -12.85 -6.07
CA ASP A 97 11.68 -13.40 -7.20
C ASP A 97 13.07 -12.73 -7.39
N SER A 98 13.40 -11.69 -6.59
CA SER A 98 14.70 -10.97 -6.63
C SER A 98 15.71 -11.52 -5.64
#